data_AF-A0A9K3D152-F1
#
_entry.id   AF-A0A9K3D152-F1
#
_cell.length_a   1.000
_cell.length_b   1.000
_cell.length_c   1.000
_cell.angle_alpha   90.00
_cell.angle_beta   90.00
_cell.angle_gamma   90.00
#
_symmetry.space_group_name_H-M   'P 1'
#
loop_
_entity.id
_entity.type
_entity.pdbx_description
1 polymer ?
#
loop_
_entity_poly.entity_id
_entity_poly.type
_entity_poly.pdbx_seq_one_letter_code
_entity_poly.pdbx_strand_id
1 'polypeptide(L)'
;MKAFIDRLYCMYNFGEERPSAWSSKMQDQSRKAVIVAVCEQEDKRDMGFAMEAMRMPLEALGYQVVGELPVLKTFGKGRVVDNPEVMEEACRLGVLLAKETC
;
A
#
# COMPACT_ATOMS: atom_id res chain seq x y z
N MET A 1 6.74 8.69 -3.65
CA MET A 1 5.39 8.11 -3.48
C MET A 1 4.27 9.14 -3.36
N LYS A 2 4.32 10.13 -2.46
CA LYS A 2 3.24 11.14 -2.32
C LYS A 2 2.78 11.77 -3.65
N ALA A 3 3.73 12.23 -4.47
CA ALA A 3 3.42 12.81 -5.77
C ALA A 3 2.80 11.81 -6.79
N PHE A 4 2.99 10.51 -6.62
CA PHE A 4 2.32 9.49 -7.44
C PHE A 4 0.85 9.38 -7.02
N ILE A 5 0.59 9.26 -5.72
CA ILE A 5 -0.78 9.23 -5.16
C ILE A 5 -1.55 10.50 -5.56
N ASP A 6 -0.92 11.67 -5.49
CA ASP A 6 -1.56 12.94 -5.88
C ASP A 6 -1.98 12.97 -7.34
N ARG A 7 -1.21 12.34 -8.23
CA ARG A 7 -1.57 12.23 -9.65
C ARG A 7 -2.77 11.33 -9.89
N LEU A 8 -3.16 10.49 -8.93
CA LEU A 8 -4.38 9.68 -9.00
C LEU A 8 -5.63 10.48 -8.60
N TYR A 9 -5.51 11.74 -8.21
CA TYR A 9 -6.67 12.58 -7.86
C TYR A 9 -7.69 12.71 -9.02
N CYS A 10 -7.22 12.68 -10.27
CA CYS A 10 -8.09 12.70 -11.45
C CYS A 10 -8.95 11.42 -11.63
N MET A 11 -8.68 10.39 -10.84
CA MET A 11 -9.46 9.15 -10.80
C MET A 11 -10.67 9.25 -9.89
N TYR A 12 -10.85 10.34 -9.15
CA TYR A 12 -12.06 10.58 -8.38
C TYR A 12 -13.14 11.27 -9.22
N ASN A 13 -14.40 10.95 -8.92
CA ASN A 13 -15.57 11.67 -9.38
C ASN A 13 -16.11 12.50 -8.20
N PHE A 14 -16.49 13.74 -8.46
CA PHE A 14 -17.08 14.64 -7.46
C PHE A 14 -18.42 15.13 -7.99
N GLY A 15 -19.46 15.07 -7.15
CA GLY A 15 -20.76 15.66 -7.46
C GLY A 15 -20.73 17.20 -7.48
N GLU A 16 -21.77 17.81 -8.04
CA GLU A 16 -21.89 19.26 -8.15
C GLU A 16 -22.29 19.93 -6.81
N GLU A 17 -23.03 19.23 -5.95
CA GLU A 17 -23.53 19.74 -4.66
C GLU A 17 -22.41 20.02 -3.64
N ARG A 18 -22.67 20.86 -2.61
CA ARG A 18 -21.69 21.17 -1.56
C ARG A 18 -22.29 21.01 -0.15
N PRO A 19 -21.80 20.05 0.67
CA PRO A 19 -20.72 19.09 0.38
C PRO A 19 -21.14 18.02 -0.65
N SER A 20 -20.24 17.69 -1.57
CA SER A 20 -20.49 16.67 -2.61
C SER A 20 -20.17 15.28 -2.08
N ALA A 21 -20.97 14.29 -2.46
CA ALA A 21 -20.51 12.92 -2.49
C ALA A 21 -19.32 12.77 -3.46
N TRP A 22 -18.47 11.77 -3.22
CA TRP A 22 -17.35 11.43 -4.09
C TRP A 22 -17.32 9.92 -4.31
N SER A 23 -16.74 9.51 -5.43
CA SER A 23 -16.46 8.10 -5.72
C SER A 23 -15.13 7.97 -6.48
N SER A 24 -14.62 6.75 -6.60
CA SER A 24 -13.45 6.46 -7.43
C SER A 24 -13.87 5.80 -8.74
N LYS A 25 -13.29 6.23 -9.87
CA LYS A 25 -13.39 5.55 -11.16
C LYS A 25 -12.79 4.15 -11.14
N MET A 26 -11.97 3.85 -10.14
CA MET A 26 -11.26 2.59 -9.95
C MET A 26 -12.01 1.65 -8.99
N GLN A 27 -13.14 2.11 -8.41
CA GLN A 27 -14.01 1.31 -7.56
C GLN A 27 -14.67 0.17 -8.35
N ASP A 28 -15.03 -0.92 -7.65
CA ASP A 28 -15.72 -2.09 -8.20
C ASP A 28 -14.98 -2.85 -9.33
N GLN A 29 -13.67 -2.64 -9.47
CA GLN A 29 -12.83 -3.34 -10.44
C GLN A 29 -12.01 -4.49 -9.80
N SER A 30 -12.40 -4.93 -8.61
CA SER A 30 -11.72 -6.01 -7.85
C SER A 30 -10.20 -5.81 -7.73
N ARG A 31 -9.75 -4.56 -7.64
CA ARG A 31 -8.32 -4.23 -7.60
C ARG A 31 -7.75 -4.60 -6.24
N LYS A 32 -6.60 -5.27 -6.23
CA LYS A 32 -5.92 -5.72 -5.02
C LYS A 32 -4.55 -5.04 -4.90
N ALA A 33 -4.08 -4.84 -3.67
CA ALA A 33 -2.77 -4.28 -3.40
C ALA A 33 -2.09 -4.99 -2.23
N VAL A 34 -0.76 -5.00 -2.26
CA VAL A 34 0.10 -5.31 -1.11
C VAL A 34 0.97 -4.10 -0.84
N ILE A 35 1.17 -3.75 0.43
CA ILE A 35 2.03 -2.64 0.84
C ILE A 35 3.25 -3.20 1.56
N VAL A 36 4.44 -2.90 1.04
CA VAL A 36 5.71 -3.29 1.67
C VAL A 36 6.50 -2.03 1.97
N ALA A 37 6.98 -1.89 3.20
CA ALA A 37 7.81 -0.78 3.63
C ALA A 37 9.07 -1.34 4.32
N VAL A 38 10.24 -0.89 3.89
CA VAL A 38 11.53 -1.27 4.49
C VAL A 38 12.15 -0.04 5.12
N CYS A 39 12.59 -0.16 6.36
CA CYS A 39 13.15 0.95 7.09
C CYS A 39 14.27 0.53 8.05
N GLU A 40 15.04 1.52 8.49
CA GLU A 40 16.15 1.34 9.43
C GLU A 40 15.69 1.40 10.89
N GLN A 41 14.46 1.89 11.15
CA GLN A 41 13.92 2.04 12.48
C GLN A 41 13.82 0.71 13.22
N GLU A 42 14.02 0.76 14.53
CA GLU A 42 13.93 -0.43 15.39
C GLU A 42 12.50 -0.76 15.81
N ASP A 43 11.66 0.27 15.95
CA ASP A 43 10.28 0.19 16.41
C ASP A 43 9.33 0.65 15.30
N LYS A 44 8.18 -0.04 15.18
CA LYS A 44 7.15 0.29 14.20
C LYS A 44 6.63 1.72 14.37
N ARG A 45 6.57 2.25 15.60
CA ARG A 45 6.14 3.62 15.90
C ARG A 45 7.00 4.65 15.18
N ASP A 46 8.28 4.39 15.05
CA ASP A 46 9.24 5.31 14.40
C ASP A 46 9.14 5.26 12.87
N MET A 47 8.47 4.24 12.32
CA MET A 47 8.07 4.23 10.91
C MET A 47 7.01 5.29 10.60
N GLY A 48 6.41 5.87 11.65
CA GLY A 48 5.43 6.94 11.58
C GLY A 48 4.21 6.51 10.76
N PHE A 49 3.76 7.40 9.89
CA PHE A 49 2.54 7.21 9.10
C PHE A 49 2.78 6.51 7.77
N ALA A 50 3.94 5.89 7.55
CA ALA A 50 4.29 5.39 6.23
C ALA A 50 3.29 4.34 5.70
N MET A 51 2.81 3.41 6.53
CA MET A 51 1.81 2.43 6.10
C MET A 51 0.47 3.09 5.87
N GLU A 52 0.01 3.88 6.83
CA GLU A 52 -1.29 4.53 6.82
C GLU A 52 -1.41 5.48 5.61
N ALA A 53 -0.36 6.27 5.36
CA ALA A 53 -0.28 7.18 4.22
C ALA A 53 -0.25 6.46 2.86
N MET A 54 0.11 5.18 2.83
CA MET A 54 0.01 4.34 1.63
C MET A 54 -1.35 3.64 1.54
N ARG A 55 -1.87 3.11 2.64
CA ARG A 55 -3.13 2.36 2.70
C ARG A 55 -4.34 3.22 2.39
N MET A 56 -4.50 4.33 3.11
CA MET A 56 -5.70 5.18 3.00
C MET A 56 -6.02 5.61 1.57
N PRO A 57 -5.08 6.13 0.76
CA PRO A 57 -5.38 6.52 -0.61
C PRO A 57 -5.64 5.33 -1.54
N LEU A 58 -5.05 4.16 -1.30
CA LEU A 58 -5.33 2.96 -2.11
C LEU A 58 -6.76 2.47 -1.86
N GLU A 59 -7.18 2.41 -0.60
CA GLU A 59 -8.55 2.02 -0.21
C GLU A 59 -9.57 3.04 -0.72
N ALA A 60 -9.29 4.35 -0.60
CA ALA A 60 -10.15 5.40 -1.15
C ALA A 60 -10.29 5.33 -2.69
N LEU A 61 -9.24 4.88 -3.39
CA LEU A 61 -9.30 4.61 -4.83
C LEU A 61 -10.07 3.32 -5.16
N GLY A 62 -10.41 2.47 -4.19
CA GLY A 62 -11.13 1.22 -4.43
C GLY A 62 -10.24 -0.02 -4.56
N TYR A 63 -8.98 0.05 -4.14
CA TYR A 63 -8.16 -1.14 -3.97
C TYR A 63 -8.47 -1.81 -2.63
N GLN A 64 -8.54 -3.14 -2.62
CA GLN A 64 -8.47 -3.92 -1.40
C GLN A 64 -7.01 -4.24 -1.08
N VAL A 65 -6.52 -3.76 0.06
CA VAL A 65 -5.19 -4.13 0.54
C VAL A 65 -5.26 -5.54 1.17
N VAL A 66 -4.67 -6.53 0.48
CA VAL A 66 -4.71 -7.95 0.88
C VAL A 66 -3.51 -8.37 1.72
N GLY A 67 -2.52 -7.49 1.88
CA GLY A 67 -1.35 -7.77 2.69
C GLY A 67 -0.49 -6.55 2.96
N GLU A 68 0.20 -6.58 4.09
CA GLU A 68 1.14 -5.55 4.51
C GLU A 68 2.40 -6.19 5.09
N LEU A 69 3.55 -5.63 4.76
CA LEU A 69 4.85 -6.10 5.25
C LEU A 69 5.72 -4.91 5.68
N PRO A 70 5.65 -4.49 6.96
CA PRO A 70 6.61 -3.58 7.53
C PRO A 70 7.89 -4.34 7.89
N VAL A 71 9.02 -3.93 7.32
CA VAL A 71 10.34 -4.51 7.53
C VAL A 71 11.21 -3.50 8.26
N LEU A 72 11.51 -3.80 9.52
CA LEU A 72 12.31 -2.95 10.41
C LEU A 72 13.79 -3.36 10.40
N LYS A 73 14.65 -2.57 11.04
CA LYS A 73 16.05 -2.90 11.33
C LYS A 73 16.90 -3.28 10.12
N THR A 74 16.55 -2.80 8.93
CA THR A 74 17.29 -3.09 7.69
C THR A 74 18.28 -1.98 7.41
N PHE A 75 19.43 -2.01 8.08
CA PHE A 75 20.49 -1.03 7.91
C PHE A 75 21.37 -1.35 6.71
N GLY A 76 21.40 -0.45 5.73
CA GLY A 76 22.23 -0.59 4.54
C GLY A 76 21.52 -1.20 3.33
N LYS A 77 21.98 -0.78 2.15
CA LYS A 77 21.36 -1.11 0.86
C LYS A 77 21.41 -2.63 0.60
N GLY A 78 20.25 -3.20 0.25
CA GLY A 78 20.14 -4.59 -0.18
C GLY A 78 20.15 -5.63 0.95
N ARG A 79 20.30 -5.20 2.21
CA ARG A 79 20.44 -6.10 3.38
C ARG A 79 19.16 -6.87 3.71
N VAL A 80 18.02 -6.49 3.14
CA VAL A 80 16.75 -7.23 3.29
C VAL A 80 16.87 -8.69 2.85
N VAL A 81 17.77 -8.99 1.89
CA VAL A 81 17.99 -10.36 1.39
C VAL A 81 18.55 -11.31 2.46
N ASP A 82 19.22 -10.76 3.47
CA ASP A 82 19.82 -11.54 4.56
C ASP A 82 18.78 -11.94 5.61
N ASN A 83 17.53 -11.49 5.48
CA ASN A 83 16.42 -11.86 6.35
C ASN A 83 15.50 -12.86 5.63
N PRO A 84 15.70 -14.18 5.81
CA PRO A 84 14.95 -15.20 5.10
C PRO A 84 13.45 -15.16 5.41
N GLU A 85 13.06 -14.82 6.64
CA GLU A 85 11.65 -14.72 7.06
C GLU A 85 10.93 -13.60 6.29
N VAL A 86 11.57 -12.43 6.15
CA VAL A 86 11.01 -11.32 5.36
C VAL A 86 10.90 -11.69 3.89
N MET A 87 11.90 -12.39 3.35
CA MET A 87 11.89 -12.82 1.94
C MET A 87 10.80 -13.87 1.67
N GLU A 88 10.60 -14.82 2.59
CA GLU A 88 9.54 -15.81 2.52
C GLU A 88 8.16 -15.14 2.60
N GLU A 89 7.98 -14.20 3.52
CA GLU A 89 6.72 -13.48 3.67
C GLU A 89 6.41 -12.61 2.45
N ALA A 90 7.41 -11.92 1.89
CA ALA A 90 7.24 -11.16 0.64
C ALA A 90 6.82 -12.08 -0.53
N CYS A 91 7.42 -13.27 -0.63
CA CYS A 91 7.05 -14.27 -1.63
C CYS A 91 5.60 -14.73 -1.44
N ARG A 92 5.22 -15.07 -0.20
CA ARG A 92 3.87 -15.50 0.16
C ARG A 92 2.83 -14.44 -0.19
N LEU A 93 3.10 -13.17 0.12
CA LEU A 93 2.23 -12.05 -0.21
C LEU A 93 2.11 -11.84 -1.73
N GLY A 94 3.19 -12.05 -2.48
CA GLY A 94 3.15 -12.04 -3.95
C GLY A 94 2.25 -13.13 -4.52
N VAL A 95 2.34 -14.36 -3.99
CA VAL A 95 1.46 -15.47 -4.36
C VAL A 95 0.01 -15.17 -3.99
N LEU A 96 -0.24 -14.61 -2.81
CA LEU A 96 -1.58 -14.20 -2.39
C LEU A 96 -2.16 -13.16 -3.35
N LEU A 97 -1.40 -12.11 -3.68
CA LEU A 97 -1.84 -11.06 -4.61
C LEU A 97 -2.21 -11.64 -5.98
N ALA A 98 -1.41 -12.58 -6.49
CA ALA A 98 -1.68 -13.25 -7.76
C ALA A 98 -2.98 -14.07 -7.71
N LYS A 99 -3.24 -14.79 -6.62
CA LYS A 99 -4.47 -15.59 -6.45
C LYS A 99 -5.72 -14.73 -6.28
N GLU A 100 -5.60 -13.59 -5.60
CA GLU A 100 -6.69 -12.66 -5.35
C GLU A 100 -7.05 -11.78 -6.57
N THR A 101 -6.25 -11.82 -7.64
CA THR A 101 -6.47 -11.05 -8.88
C THR A 101 -6.99 -11.90 -10.04
N CYS A 102 -7.13 -13.21 -9.85
CA CYS A 102 -7.79 -14.15 -10.76
C CYS A 102 -9.28 -14.29 -10.43
#